data_AF-A0AAE9R0M5-F1
#
_entry.id   AF-A0AAE9R0M5-F1
#
_cell.length_a   1.000
_cell.length_b   1.000
_cell.length_c   1.000
_cell.angle_alpha   90.00
_cell.angle_beta   90.00
_cell.angle_gamma   90.00
#
_symmetry.space_group_name_H-M   'P 1'
#
loop_
_entity.id
_entity.type
_entity.pdbx_description
1 polymer ?
#
loop_
_entity_poly.entity_id
_entity_poly.type
_entity_poly.pdbx_seq_one_letter_code
_entity_poly.pdbx_strand_id
1 'polypeptide(L)'
;MVDNQRQQKPNKAMWLSVIPGLGQLYNKQIVKGGILLVVFLLELLEIVVLGIPALTGLYSLGSVPMQDHSLFMLIKGAMQLIILALFVIFHLVAMRDAKLVARQMNEGKKVPVTAKETLETIYEKGFPYLLIIPAYLAMTFAIIFPVLVTLLIAFTNYDFRHIPPYRLLD
;
A
#
# COMPACT_ATOMS: atom_id res chain seq x y z
N MET A 1 24.86 -23.42 -26.26
CA MET A 1 23.86 -24.28 -25.58
C MET A 1 22.80 -23.34 -25.03
N VAL A 2 21.64 -23.25 -25.70
CA VAL A 2 20.54 -22.38 -25.26
C VAL A 2 19.90 -23.05 -24.05
N ASP A 3 20.08 -22.45 -22.87
CA ASP A 3 19.49 -22.93 -21.63
C ASP A 3 17.97 -23.07 -21.81
N ASN A 4 17.45 -24.25 -21.52
CA ASN A 4 16.07 -24.68 -21.73
C ASN A 4 15.17 -24.05 -20.65
N GLN A 5 15.17 -22.71 -20.59
CA GLN A 5 14.36 -21.93 -19.68
C GLN A 5 12.90 -22.04 -20.14
N ARG A 6 12.13 -22.92 -19.48
CA ARG A 6 10.66 -23.01 -19.65
C ARG A 6 10.08 -21.61 -19.74
N GLN A 7 9.40 -21.30 -20.84
CA GLN A 7 8.69 -20.03 -21.01
C GLN A 7 7.83 -19.74 -19.78
N GLN A 8 8.01 -18.56 -19.20
CA GLN A 8 7.30 -18.16 -18.00
C GLN A 8 5.85 -17.90 -18.35
N LYS A 9 4.89 -18.34 -17.51
CA LYS A 9 3.47 -18.05 -17.75
C LYS A 9 3.11 -16.69 -17.14
N PRO A 10 2.83 -15.63 -17.92
CA PRO A 10 2.66 -14.28 -17.36
C PRO A 10 1.48 -14.16 -16.41
N ASN A 11 0.37 -14.85 -16.72
CA ASN A 11 -0.79 -14.88 -15.83
C ASN A 11 -0.49 -15.63 -14.52
N LYS A 12 0.37 -16.66 -14.56
CA LYS A 12 0.79 -17.37 -13.33
C LYS A 12 1.65 -16.47 -12.45
N ALA A 13 2.61 -15.75 -13.04
CA ALA A 13 3.43 -14.78 -12.32
C ALA A 13 2.57 -13.68 -11.67
N MET A 14 1.55 -13.18 -12.38
CA MET A 14 0.60 -12.20 -11.87
C MET A 14 -0.16 -12.70 -10.63
N TRP A 15 -0.77 -13.89 -10.72
CA TRP A 15 -1.57 -14.45 -9.63
C TRP A 15 -0.70 -14.84 -8.42
N LEU A 16 0.54 -15.27 -8.64
CA LEU A 16 1.47 -15.48 -7.54
C LEU A 16 1.78 -14.17 -6.80
N SER A 17 1.87 -13.06 -7.51
CA SER A 17 2.08 -11.73 -6.92
C SER A 17 0.85 -11.12 -6.22
N VAL A 18 -0.25 -11.87 -6.03
CA VAL A 18 -1.27 -11.49 -5.04
C VAL A 18 -0.63 -11.37 -3.66
N ILE A 19 0.38 -12.19 -3.37
CA ILE A 19 1.34 -11.93 -2.29
C ILE A 19 2.55 -11.27 -2.95
N PRO A 20 2.75 -9.95 -2.76
CA PRO A 20 3.86 -9.23 -3.36
C PRO A 20 5.18 -9.94 -3.09
N GLY A 21 5.97 -10.12 -4.16
CA GLY A 21 7.26 -10.80 -4.11
C GLY A 21 7.26 -12.24 -4.59
N LEU A 22 6.17 -13.02 -4.44
CA LEU A 22 6.15 -14.41 -4.92
C LEU A 22 6.22 -14.53 -6.46
N GLY A 23 5.54 -13.65 -7.20
CA GLY A 23 5.66 -13.63 -8.67
C GLY A 23 7.02 -13.11 -9.16
N GLN A 24 7.67 -12.23 -8.41
CA GLN A 24 9.04 -11.78 -8.68
C GLN A 24 10.06 -12.91 -8.42
N LEU A 25 9.86 -13.71 -7.37
CA LEU A 25 10.63 -14.94 -7.13
C LEU A 25 10.43 -15.97 -8.25
N TYR A 26 9.20 -16.13 -8.74
CA TYR A 26 8.90 -16.99 -9.90
C TYR A 26 9.65 -16.54 -11.16
N ASN A 27 9.81 -15.23 -11.35
CA ASN A 27 10.61 -14.64 -12.43
C ASN A 27 12.12 -14.60 -12.15
N LYS A 28 12.62 -15.31 -11.12
CA LYS A 28 14.04 -15.36 -10.72
C LYS A 28 14.63 -14.02 -10.23
N GLN A 29 13.80 -13.02 -9.93
CA GLN A 29 14.26 -11.76 -9.31
C GLN A 29 14.31 -11.91 -7.78
N ILE A 30 15.30 -12.64 -7.27
CA ILE A 30 15.37 -13.04 -5.86
C ILE A 30 15.39 -11.85 -4.91
N VAL A 31 16.24 -10.85 -5.17
CA VAL A 31 16.39 -9.67 -4.30
C VAL A 31 15.10 -8.84 -4.28
N LYS A 32 14.56 -8.52 -5.47
CA LYS A 32 13.31 -7.76 -5.59
C LYS A 32 12.14 -8.50 -4.93
N GLY A 33 12.05 -9.80 -5.15
CA GLY A 33 11.05 -10.66 -4.51
C GLY A 33 11.15 -10.65 -2.99
N GLY A 34 12.37 -10.76 -2.45
CA GLY A 34 12.62 -10.68 -1.01
C GLY A 34 12.22 -9.34 -0.39
N ILE A 35 12.58 -8.21 -1.03
CA ILE A 35 12.21 -6.87 -0.55
C ILE A 35 10.68 -6.71 -0.53
N LEU A 36 10.00 -7.11 -1.61
CA LEU A 36 8.53 -7.02 -1.69
C LEU A 36 7.83 -7.92 -0.65
N LEU A 37 8.39 -9.09 -0.35
CA LEU A 37 7.89 -9.96 0.71
C LEU A 37 8.06 -9.31 2.10
N VAL A 38 9.20 -8.68 2.38
CA VAL A 38 9.40 -7.96 3.65
C VAL A 38 8.41 -6.82 3.78
N VAL A 39 8.20 -6.03 2.73
CA VAL A 39 7.19 -4.96 2.72
C VAL A 39 5.79 -5.52 2.97
N PHE A 40 5.43 -6.65 2.36
CA PHE A 40 4.15 -7.31 2.60
C PHE A 40 3.99 -7.78 4.05
N LEU A 41 5.04 -8.32 4.67
CA LEU A 41 4.98 -8.69 6.09
C LEU A 41 4.83 -7.47 7.02
N LEU A 42 5.48 -6.36 6.69
CA LEU A 42 5.30 -5.10 7.42
C LEU A 42 3.89 -4.54 7.26
N GLU A 43 3.31 -4.66 6.06
CA GLU A 43 1.91 -4.31 5.80
C GLU A 43 0.95 -5.16 6.64
N LEU A 44 1.14 -6.48 6.70
CA LEU A 44 0.32 -7.34 7.56
C LEU A 44 0.43 -6.96 9.04
N LEU A 45 1.64 -6.64 9.50
CA LEU A 45 1.87 -6.18 10.87
C LEU A 45 1.15 -4.85 11.12
N GLU A 46 1.25 -3.90 10.19
CA GLU A 46 0.56 -2.61 10.25
C GLU A 46 -0.95 -2.81 10.36
N ILE A 47 -1.54 -3.64 9.50
CA ILE A 47 -2.98 -3.88 9.49
C ILE A 47 -3.44 -4.50 10.81
N VAL A 48 -2.70 -5.46 11.35
CA VAL A 48 -3.10 -6.15 12.59
C VAL A 48 -2.93 -5.24 13.82
N VAL A 49 -1.83 -4.49 13.90
CA VAL A 49 -1.48 -3.70 15.09
C VAL A 49 -2.15 -2.33 15.11
N LEU A 50 -2.25 -1.68 13.95
CA LEU A 50 -2.76 -0.31 13.82
C LEU A 50 -4.06 -0.25 13.03
N GLY A 51 -4.14 -0.99 11.92
CA GLY A 51 -5.24 -0.88 10.98
C GLY A 51 -6.59 -1.34 11.50
N ILE A 52 -6.67 -2.57 12.02
CA ILE A 52 -7.91 -3.12 12.58
C ILE A 52 -8.41 -2.22 13.72
N PRO A 53 -7.60 -1.85 14.74
CA PRO A 53 -8.04 -0.92 15.79
C PRO A 53 -8.54 0.43 15.25
N ALA A 54 -7.86 1.00 14.24
CA ALA A 54 -8.26 2.27 13.65
C ALA A 54 -9.61 2.19 12.92
N LEU A 55 -9.85 1.11 12.16
CA LEU A 55 -11.13 0.89 11.48
C LEU A 55 -12.26 0.59 12.46
N THR A 56 -12.00 -0.19 13.52
CA THR A 56 -12.99 -0.45 14.56
C THR A 56 -13.33 0.82 15.32
N GLY A 57 -12.34 1.68 15.58
CA GLY A 57 -12.56 2.99 16.18
C GLY A 57 -13.35 3.92 15.27
N LEU A 58 -13.10 3.89 13.97
CA LEU A 58 -13.87 4.66 12.98
C LEU A 58 -15.34 4.27 12.95
N TYR A 59 -15.62 2.96 13.01
CA TYR A 59 -16.96 2.43 12.97
C TYR A 59 -17.72 2.67 14.28
N SER A 60 -17.05 2.50 15.42
CA SER A 60 -17.69 2.61 16.74
C SER A 60 -17.79 4.04 17.27
N LEU A 61 -16.85 4.93 16.90
CA LEU A 61 -16.68 6.26 17.48
C LEU A 61 -16.60 6.30 19.02
N GLY A 62 -16.33 5.15 19.66
CA GLY A 62 -16.28 5.01 21.11
C GLY A 62 -17.60 4.57 21.72
N SER A 63 -17.55 4.20 23.00
CA SER A 63 -18.73 3.73 23.76
C SER A 63 -18.84 4.36 25.14
N VAL A 64 -17.71 4.80 25.71
CA VAL A 64 -17.66 5.39 27.05
C VAL A 64 -17.23 6.85 26.94
N PRO A 65 -18.14 7.82 27.14
CA PRO A 65 -17.80 9.23 27.23
C PRO A 65 -16.72 9.47 28.30
N MET A 66 -15.88 10.48 28.11
CA MET A 66 -14.72 10.84 28.93
C MET A 66 -13.52 9.88 28.87
N GLN A 67 -13.74 8.62 28.47
CA GLN A 67 -12.67 7.64 28.25
C GLN A 67 -12.27 7.59 26.77
N ASP A 68 -13.26 7.54 25.89
CA ASP A 68 -13.05 7.48 24.45
C ASP A 68 -13.01 8.88 23.82
N HIS A 69 -12.09 9.06 22.88
CA HIS A 69 -11.97 10.29 22.11
C HIS A 69 -12.40 10.05 20.66
N SER A 70 -13.70 10.12 20.42
CA SER A 70 -14.36 9.85 19.13
C SER A 70 -13.72 10.61 17.95
N LEU A 71 -13.35 11.89 18.14
CA LEU A 71 -12.64 12.67 17.12
C LEU A 71 -11.28 12.06 16.74
N PHE A 72 -10.49 11.57 17.71
CA PHE A 72 -9.22 10.90 17.42
C PHE A 72 -9.43 9.54 16.75
N MET A 73 -10.49 8.81 17.12
CA MET A 73 -10.85 7.56 16.45
C MET A 73 -11.23 7.81 14.98
N LEU A 74 -12.01 8.85 14.70
CA LEU A 74 -12.36 9.28 13.36
C LEU A 74 -11.12 9.65 12.54
N ILE A 75 -10.21 10.45 13.10
CA ILE A 75 -8.97 10.87 12.42
C ILE A 75 -8.06 9.67 12.12
N LYS A 76 -7.85 8.78 13.10
CA LYS A 76 -7.06 7.55 12.91
C LYS A 76 -7.68 6.63 11.86
N GLY A 77 -9.01 6.49 11.89
CA GLY A 77 -9.77 5.75 10.90
C GLY A 77 -9.63 6.30 9.49
N ALA A 78 -9.81 7.62 9.32
CA ALA A 78 -9.66 8.31 8.05
C ALA A 78 -8.25 8.11 7.47
N MET A 79 -7.22 8.23 8.32
CA MET A 79 -5.83 7.94 7.94
C MET A 79 -5.68 6.50 7.47
N GLN A 80 -6.29 5.54 8.18
CA GLN A 80 -6.22 4.12 7.81
C GLN A 80 -6.89 3.82 6.46
N LEU A 81 -8.01 4.46 6.14
CA LEU A 81 -8.66 4.29 4.83
C LEU A 81 -7.73 4.69 3.68
N ILE A 82 -6.96 5.75 3.84
CA ILE A 82 -5.97 6.20 2.86
C ILE A 82 -4.83 5.18 2.74
N ILE A 83 -4.30 4.71 3.86
CA ILE A 83 -3.23 3.71 3.90
C ILE A 83 -3.67 2.42 3.19
N LEU A 84 -4.88 1.93 3.48
CA LEU A 84 -5.45 0.75 2.80
C LEU A 84 -5.59 0.96 1.29
N ALA A 85 -6.03 2.14 0.84
CA ALA A 85 -6.10 2.44 -0.58
C ALA A 85 -4.71 2.39 -1.24
N LEU A 86 -3.67 2.91 -0.57
CA LEU A 86 -2.29 2.83 -1.03
C LEU A 86 -1.78 1.38 -1.09
N PHE A 87 -2.12 0.53 -0.11
CA PHE A 87 -1.79 -0.90 -0.13
C PHE A 87 -2.45 -1.64 -1.31
N VAL A 88 -3.70 -1.35 -1.61
CA VAL A 88 -4.38 -1.91 -2.79
C VAL A 88 -3.67 -1.50 -4.07
N ILE A 89 -3.31 -0.21 -4.21
CA ILE A 89 -2.55 0.28 -5.37
C ILE A 89 -1.19 -0.43 -5.47
N PHE A 90 -0.47 -0.56 -4.36
CA PHE A 90 0.81 -1.26 -4.29
C PHE A 90 0.70 -2.71 -4.77
N HIS A 91 -0.31 -3.45 -4.30
CA HIS A 91 -0.57 -4.82 -4.74
C HIS A 91 -0.86 -4.91 -6.24
N LEU A 92 -1.72 -4.04 -6.77
CA LEU A 92 -2.04 -4.01 -8.20
C LEU A 92 -0.80 -3.70 -9.06
N VAL A 93 0.06 -2.78 -8.59
CA VAL A 93 1.34 -2.46 -9.26
C VAL A 93 2.30 -3.66 -9.19
N ALA A 94 2.44 -4.31 -8.03
CA ALA A 94 3.30 -5.49 -7.87
C ALA A 94 2.86 -6.68 -8.74
N MET A 95 1.55 -6.89 -8.89
CA MET A 95 0.98 -7.91 -9.78
C MET A 95 1.23 -7.59 -11.26
N ARG A 96 1.02 -6.32 -11.66
CA ARG A 96 1.29 -5.87 -13.04
C ARG A 96 2.78 -5.97 -13.38
N ASP A 97 3.65 -5.62 -12.45
CA ASP A 97 5.10 -5.74 -12.57
C ASP A 97 5.53 -7.19 -12.84
N ALA A 98 5.08 -8.15 -12.02
CA ALA A 98 5.41 -9.56 -12.22
C ALA A 98 4.92 -10.12 -13.57
N LYS A 99 3.75 -9.69 -14.03
CA LYS A 99 3.22 -10.05 -15.35
C LYS A 99 4.08 -9.48 -16.48
N LEU A 100 4.44 -8.20 -16.38
CA LEU A 100 5.21 -7.50 -17.40
C LEU A 100 6.63 -8.09 -17.51
N VAL A 101 7.27 -8.35 -16.37
CA VAL A 101 8.60 -8.97 -16.31
C VAL A 101 8.57 -10.37 -16.96
N ALA A 102 7.60 -11.21 -16.61
CA ALA A 102 7.47 -12.54 -17.21
C ALA A 102 7.32 -12.47 -18.73
N ARG A 103 6.55 -11.50 -19.24
CA ARG A 103 6.40 -11.27 -20.68
C ARG A 103 7.70 -10.80 -21.33
N GLN A 104 8.41 -9.86 -20.72
CA GLN A 104 9.68 -9.34 -21.22
C GLN A 104 10.76 -10.44 -21.28
N MET A 105 10.83 -11.32 -20.28
CA MET A 105 11.72 -12.48 -20.29
C MET A 105 11.41 -13.44 -21.44
N ASN A 106 10.13 -13.70 -21.72
CA ASN A 106 9.73 -14.54 -22.86
C ASN A 106 10.02 -13.89 -24.21
N GLU A 107 9.98 -12.56 -24.29
CA GLU A 107 10.35 -11.79 -25.49
C GLU A 107 11.88 -11.66 -25.66
N GLY A 108 12.69 -12.27 -24.78
CA GLY A 108 14.15 -12.22 -24.83
C GLY A 108 14.76 -10.87 -24.44
N LYS A 109 13.96 -9.96 -23.86
CA LYS A 109 14.44 -8.65 -23.41
C LYS A 109 15.30 -8.81 -22.14
N LYS A 110 16.36 -8.01 -22.04
CA LYS A 110 17.19 -7.96 -20.82
C LYS A 110 16.37 -7.39 -19.68
N VAL A 111 16.12 -8.22 -18.66
CA VAL A 111 15.44 -7.83 -17.43
C VAL A 111 16.48 -7.76 -16.31
N PRO A 112 16.47 -6.72 -15.45
CA PRO A 112 17.35 -6.67 -14.29
C PRO A 112 17.00 -7.80 -13.32
N VAL A 113 17.95 -8.70 -13.06
CA VAL A 113 17.78 -9.84 -12.15
C VAL A 113 18.56 -9.65 -10.85
N THR A 114 19.65 -8.86 -10.91
CA THR A 114 20.48 -8.55 -9.75
C THR A 114 20.12 -7.20 -9.11
N ALA A 115 20.50 -7.02 -7.84
CA ALA A 115 20.32 -5.75 -7.12
C ALA A 115 21.03 -4.58 -7.82
N LYS A 116 22.24 -4.81 -8.33
CA LYS A 116 23.02 -3.80 -9.03
C LYS A 116 22.32 -3.34 -10.31
N GLU A 117 21.88 -4.27 -11.14
CA GLU A 117 21.14 -3.96 -12.37
C GLU A 117 19.80 -3.27 -12.07
N THR A 118 19.15 -3.64 -10.96
CA THR A 118 17.89 -3.01 -10.52
C THR A 118 18.15 -1.55 -10.13
N LEU A 119 19.20 -1.26 -9.37
CA LEU A 119 19.59 0.09 -8.99
C LEU A 119 19.99 0.94 -10.19
N GLU A 120 20.79 0.39 -11.11
CA GLU A 120 21.17 1.05 -12.36
C GLU A 120 19.94 1.38 -13.21
N THR A 121 18.99 0.44 -13.31
CA THR A 121 17.72 0.68 -14.02
C THR A 121 16.88 1.77 -13.35
N ILE A 122 16.82 1.80 -12.01
CA ILE A 122 16.12 2.86 -11.26
C ILE A 122 16.81 4.21 -11.49
N TYR A 123 18.14 4.26 -11.54
CA TYR A 123 18.86 5.50 -11.79
C TYR A 123 18.65 6.03 -13.22
N GLU A 124 18.74 5.15 -14.23
CA GLU A 124 18.63 5.56 -15.64
C GLU A 124 17.18 5.87 -16.07
N LYS A 125 16.22 5.06 -15.62
CA LYS A 125 14.83 5.09 -16.11
C LYS A 125 13.80 5.38 -15.00
N GLY A 126 14.18 5.14 -13.76
CA GLY A 126 13.34 5.29 -12.58
C GLY A 126 13.47 6.62 -11.85
N PHE A 127 14.48 7.45 -12.18
CA PHE A 127 14.77 8.68 -11.43
C PHE A 127 13.58 9.64 -11.33
N PRO A 128 12.80 9.90 -12.41
CA PRO A 128 11.59 10.70 -12.29
C PRO A 128 10.60 10.10 -11.28
N TYR A 129 10.41 8.78 -11.30
CA TYR A 129 9.49 8.09 -10.38
C TYR A 129 9.95 8.17 -8.92
N LEU A 130 11.27 8.15 -8.66
CA LEU A 130 11.83 8.28 -7.32
C LEU A 130 11.49 9.63 -6.67
N LEU A 131 11.35 10.69 -7.47
CA LEU A 131 10.95 12.02 -7.01
C LEU A 131 9.42 12.17 -6.97
N ILE A 132 8.74 11.63 -7.98
CA ILE A 132 7.29 11.77 -8.15
C ILE A 132 6.51 11.00 -7.08
N ILE A 133 6.91 9.76 -6.76
CA ILE A 133 6.22 8.92 -5.77
C ILE A 133 6.13 9.60 -4.38
N PRO A 134 7.23 10.06 -3.75
CA PRO A 134 7.14 10.72 -2.45
C PRO A 134 6.39 12.05 -2.52
N ALA A 135 6.47 12.78 -3.65
CA ALA A 135 5.67 13.99 -3.85
C ALA A 135 4.16 13.69 -3.85
N TYR A 136 3.71 12.68 -4.59
CA TYR A 136 2.30 12.27 -4.58
C TYR A 136 1.85 11.70 -3.24
N LEU A 137 2.74 11.00 -2.52
CA LEU A 137 2.44 10.54 -1.16
C LEU A 137 2.21 11.73 -0.23
N ALA A 138 3.09 12.73 -0.26
CA ALA A 138 2.94 13.96 0.51
C ALA A 138 1.66 14.73 0.12
N MET A 139 1.36 14.85 -1.17
CA MET A 139 0.13 15.49 -1.66
C MET A 139 -1.13 14.75 -1.18
N THR A 140 -1.11 13.42 -1.15
CA THR A 140 -2.21 12.61 -0.64
C THR A 140 -2.52 12.97 0.82
N PHE A 141 -1.50 13.03 1.68
CA PHE A 141 -1.70 13.43 3.08
C PHE A 141 -1.98 14.92 3.26
N ALA A 142 -1.47 15.80 2.39
CA ALA A 142 -1.73 17.24 2.51
C ALA A 142 -3.12 17.65 2.02
N ILE A 143 -3.69 16.93 1.06
CA ILE A 143 -4.94 17.29 0.38
C ILE A 143 -6.06 16.32 0.73
N ILE A 144 -5.88 15.03 0.45
CA ILE A 144 -6.95 14.03 0.57
C ILE A 144 -7.29 13.80 2.05
N PHE A 145 -6.30 13.76 2.93
CA PHE A 145 -6.55 13.50 4.35
C PHE A 145 -7.40 14.60 5.04
N PRO A 146 -7.08 15.90 4.95
CA PRO A 146 -7.95 16.94 5.53
C PRO A 146 -9.36 16.94 4.94
N VAL A 147 -9.49 16.74 3.62
CA VAL A 147 -10.79 16.67 2.94
C VAL A 147 -11.60 15.47 3.44
N LEU A 148 -11.00 14.30 3.57
CA LEU A 148 -11.67 13.10 4.05
C LEU A 148 -12.14 13.25 5.51
N VAL A 149 -11.28 13.80 6.38
CA VAL A 149 -11.66 14.07 7.78
C VAL A 149 -12.82 15.06 7.84
N THR A 150 -12.78 16.14 7.04
CA THR A 150 -13.86 17.14 7.00
C THR A 150 -15.17 16.54 6.50
N LEU A 151 -15.10 15.66 5.48
CA LEU A 151 -16.25 14.94 4.97
C LEU A 151 -16.85 14.02 6.04
N LEU A 152 -16.02 13.25 6.75
CA LEU A 152 -16.49 12.37 7.82
C LEU A 152 -17.12 13.16 8.96
N ILE A 153 -16.52 14.29 9.36
CA ILE A 153 -17.09 15.20 10.37
C ILE A 153 -18.46 15.71 9.93
N ALA A 154 -18.65 16.03 8.64
CA ALA A 154 -19.93 16.50 8.12
C ALA A 154 -21.07 15.46 8.22
N PHE A 155 -20.73 14.17 8.39
CA PHE A 155 -21.68 13.10 8.67
C PHE A 155 -21.83 12.78 10.16
N THR A 156 -21.19 13.55 11.05
CA THR A 156 -21.30 13.39 12.51
C THR A 156 -22.01 14.57 13.15
N ASN A 157 -22.46 14.39 14.39
CA ASN A 157 -23.03 15.45 15.24
C ASN A 157 -21.99 16.44 15.84
N TYR A 158 -20.79 16.58 15.25
CA TYR A 158 -19.74 17.46 15.76
C TYR A 158 -20.15 18.94 15.73
N ASP A 159 -20.47 19.49 16.90
CA ASP A 159 -20.84 20.90 17.11
C ASP A 159 -20.36 21.41 18.47
N PHE A 160 -20.65 22.69 18.78
CA PHE A 160 -20.28 23.27 20.09
C PHE A 160 -20.91 22.56 21.30
N ARG A 161 -21.95 21.73 21.09
CA ARG A 161 -22.64 20.97 22.14
C ARG A 161 -22.10 19.54 22.25
N HIS A 162 -21.40 19.01 21.25
CA HIS A 162 -20.83 17.67 21.21
C HIS A 162 -19.32 17.75 20.94
N ILE A 163 -18.58 18.20 21.95
CA ILE A 163 -17.13 18.29 21.92
C ILE A 163 -16.56 17.08 22.68
N PRO A 164 -15.89 16.13 21.99
CA PRO A 164 -15.19 15.02 22.65
C PRO A 164 -14.04 15.55 23.53
N PRO A 165 -13.70 14.84 24.63
CA PRO A 165 -14.22 13.54 25.04
C PRO A 165 -15.50 13.61 25.90
N TYR A 166 -16.03 14.81 26.22
CA TYR A 166 -17.19 14.97 27.11
C TYR A 166 -18.47 14.34 26.54
N ARG A 167 -18.64 14.39 25.22
CA ARG A 167 -19.68 13.69 24.46
C ARG A 167 -19.05 13.00 23.26
N LEU A 168 -19.50 11.78 22.97
CA LEU A 168 -19.07 11.03 21.81
C LEU A 168 -19.74 11.56 20.54
N LEU A 169 -19.16 11.21 19.39
CA LEU A 169 -19.73 11.55 18.11
C LEU A 169 -20.62 10.40 17.64
N ASP A 170 -21.75 10.77 17.05
CA ASP A 170 -22.70 9.88 16.37
C ASP A 170 -22.83 10.27 14.90
#